data_AF-A0AAV9P0S0-F1
#
_entry.id   AF-A0AAV9P0S0-F1
#
_cell.length_a   1.000
_cell.length_b   1.000
_cell.length_c   1.000
_cell.angle_alpha   90.00
_cell.angle_beta   90.00
_cell.angle_gamma   90.00
#
_symmetry.space_group_name_H-M   'P 1'
#
loop_
_entity.id
_entity.type
_entity.pdbx_description
1 polymer ?
#
loop_
_entity_poly.entity_id
_entity_poly.type
_entity_poly.pdbx_seq_one_letter_code
_entity_poly.pdbx_strand_id
1 'polypeptide(L)'
;MGKGTVDWDSVPAWQRLVASIYATGVKIDLRAAAAYYGTTYDTLENRLRKIKKDAEALKSEADPNAVVTPSRSKSTASTPKK
;
A
#
# COMPACT_ATOMS: atom_id res chain seq x y z
N MET A 1 -17.26 -2.58 8.09
CA MET A 1 -16.16 -2.66 9.10
C MET A 1 -15.95 -1.26 9.66
N GLY A 2 -16.01 -1.11 10.98
CA GLY A 2 -15.84 0.20 11.62
C GLY A 2 -14.51 0.83 11.23
N LYS A 3 -14.52 2.10 10.84
CA LYS A 3 -13.32 2.90 10.61
C LYS A 3 -12.62 3.15 11.95
N GLY A 4 -11.98 2.12 12.51
CA GLY A 4 -10.98 2.31 13.53
C GLY A 4 -9.86 3.17 12.92
N THR A 5 -9.41 4.18 13.66
CA THR A 5 -8.23 4.95 13.28
C THR A 5 -7.06 3.97 13.10
N VAL A 6 -6.54 3.88 11.88
CA VAL A 6 -5.37 3.04 11.61
C VAL A 6 -4.18 3.69 12.31
N ASP A 7 -3.52 2.93 13.17
CA ASP A 7 -2.23 3.32 13.74
C ASP A 7 -1.15 3.15 12.67
N TRP A 8 -0.80 4.27 12.03
CA TRP A 8 0.17 4.33 10.95
C TRP A 8 1.62 4.16 11.41
N ASP A 9 1.90 4.26 12.71
CA ASP A 9 3.24 4.02 13.26
C ASP A 9 3.47 2.52 13.53
N SER A 10 2.40 1.73 13.49
CA SER A 10 2.49 0.29 13.73
C SER A 10 3.13 -0.46 12.56
N VAL A 11 4.04 -1.39 12.90
CA VAL A 11 4.66 -2.31 11.92
C VAL A 11 3.61 -3.09 11.10
N PRO A 12 2.51 -3.60 11.70
CA PRO A 12 1.46 -4.28 10.93
C PRO A 12 0.76 -3.39 9.89
N ALA A 13 0.53 -2.11 10.19
CA ALA A 13 -0.06 -1.17 9.23
C ALA A 13 0.86 -0.97 8.02
N TRP A 14 2.16 -0.79 8.25
CA TRP A 14 3.15 -0.71 7.18
C TRP A 14 3.25 -2.00 6.36
N GLN A 15 3.20 -3.18 6.99
CA GLN A 15 3.19 -4.45 6.27
C GLN A 15 1.96 -4.58 5.36
N ARG A 16 0.77 -4.19 5.84
CA ARG A 16 -0.47 -4.20 5.06
C ARG A 16 -0.43 -3.18 3.91
N LEU A 17 0.19 -2.03 4.11
CA LEU A 17 0.42 -1.03 3.05
C LEU A 17 1.33 -1.57 1.94
N VAL A 18 2.46 -2.20 2.30
CA VAL A 18 3.35 -2.78 1.29
C VAL A 18 2.66 -3.95 0.56
N ALA A 19 1.88 -4.77 1.27
CA ALA A 19 1.09 -5.83 0.66
C ALA A 19 0.04 -5.29 -0.32
N SER A 20 -0.64 -4.18 0.00
CA SER A 20 -1.61 -3.57 -0.92
C SER A 20 -0.93 -2.97 -2.15
N ILE A 21 0.28 -2.42 -2.03
CA ILE A 21 1.08 -2.00 -3.19
C ILE A 21 1.44 -3.20 -4.07
N TYR A 22 1.89 -4.31 -3.48
CA TYR A 22 2.13 -5.56 -4.22
C TYR A 22 0.85 -6.07 -4.91
N ALA A 23 -0.31 -5.89 -4.27
CA ALA A 23 -1.61 -6.29 -4.81
C ALA A 23 -1.96 -5.53 -6.11
N THR A 24 -1.41 -4.33 -6.34
CA THR A 24 -1.62 -3.60 -7.60
C THR A 24 -0.90 -4.22 -8.80
N GLY A 25 0.03 -5.16 -8.57
CA GLY A 25 0.83 -5.78 -9.63
C GLY A 25 2.14 -5.06 -9.95
N VAL A 26 2.53 -4.06 -9.16
CA VAL A 26 3.83 -3.39 -9.27
C VAL A 26 4.97 -4.41 -9.13
N LYS A 27 5.88 -4.42 -10.12
CA LYS A 27 7.11 -5.21 -10.07
C LYS A 27 8.17 -4.41 -9.32
N ILE A 28 8.59 -4.90 -8.16
CA ILE A 28 9.67 -4.29 -7.37
C ILE A 28 11.00 -4.87 -7.84
N ASP A 29 11.97 -4.00 -8.14
CA ASP A 29 13.37 -4.39 -8.32
C ASP A 29 13.98 -4.76 -6.97
N LEU A 30 13.95 -6.05 -6.66
CA LEU A 30 14.48 -6.61 -5.42
C LEU A 30 15.99 -6.45 -5.28
N ARG A 31 16.73 -6.40 -6.40
CA ARG A 31 18.19 -6.22 -6.35
C ARG A 31 18.53 -4.81 -5.92
N ALA A 32 17.89 -3.81 -6.52
CA ALA A 32 18.06 -2.42 -6.12
C ALA A 32 17.57 -2.20 -4.68
N ALA A 33 16.42 -2.76 -4.32
CA ALA A 33 15.88 -2.67 -2.96
C ALA A 33 16.83 -3.29 -1.91
N ALA A 34 17.45 -4.43 -2.22
CA ALA A 34 18.43 -5.07 -1.33
C ALA A 34 19.67 -4.19 -1.14
N ALA A 35 20.15 -3.55 -2.23
CA ALA A 35 21.27 -2.62 -2.17
C ALA A 35 20.95 -1.38 -1.31
N TYR A 36 19.76 -0.78 -1.45
CA TYR A 36 19.35 0.37 -0.63
C TYR A 36 19.17 0.01 0.85
N TYR A 37 18.69 -1.20 1.14
CA TYR A 37 18.51 -1.66 2.52
C TYR A 37 19.83 -2.09 3.17
N GLY A 38 20.85 -2.45 2.38
CA GLY A 38 22.11 -3.01 2.89
C GLY A 38 22.02 -4.49 3.24
N THR A 39 21.25 -5.27 2.48
CA THR A 39 21.11 -6.74 2.67
C THR A 39 21.27 -7.51 1.37
N THR A 40 21.21 -8.84 1.44
CA THR A 40 21.26 -9.70 0.26
C THR A 40 19.89 -9.85 -0.38
N TYR A 41 19.87 -10.10 -1.69
CA TYR A 41 18.66 -10.37 -2.46
C TYR A 41 17.82 -11.49 -1.80
N ASP A 42 18.44 -12.61 -1.43
CA ASP A 42 17.74 -13.76 -0.86
C ASP A 42 17.08 -13.44 0.48
N THR A 43 17.74 -12.64 1.31
CA THR A 43 17.23 -12.20 2.61
C THR A 43 15.99 -11.33 2.43
N LEU A 44 16.06 -10.38 1.49
CA LEU A 44 14.93 -9.50 1.19
C LEU A 44 13.79 -10.27 0.52
N GLU A 45 14.08 -11.18 -0.41
CA GLU A 45 13.07 -12.03 -1.05
C GLU A 45 12.34 -12.86 0.02
N ASN A 46 13.07 -13.49 0.93
CA ASN A 46 12.48 -14.28 2.01
C ASN A 46 11.59 -13.44 2.92
N ARG A 47 12.01 -12.21 3.27
CA ARG A 47 11.20 -11.29 4.07
C ARG A 47 9.90 -10.89 3.36
N LEU A 48 9.97 -10.70 2.05
CA LEU A 48 8.82 -10.30 1.24
C LEU A 48 7.89 -11.47 0.87
N ARG A 49 8.28 -12.74 1.07
CA ARG A 49 7.39 -13.89 0.83
C ARG A 49 6.07 -13.79 1.59
N LYS A 50 6.11 -13.39 2.86
CA LYS A 50 4.89 -13.20 3.66
C LYS A 50 4.00 -12.10 3.06
N ILE A 51 4.61 -10.96 2.73
CA ILE A 51 3.92 -9.81 2.13
C ILE A 51 3.28 -10.17 0.78
N LYS A 52 3.94 -11.00 -0.05
CA LYS A 52 3.37 -11.49 -1.31
C LYS A 52 2.11 -12.33 -1.09
N LYS A 53 2.11 -13.22 -0.09
CA LYS A 53 0.92 -13.99 0.29
C LYS A 53 -0.20 -13.09 0.80
N ASP A 54 0.14 -12.12 1.65
CA ASP A 54 -0.83 -11.15 2.15
C ASP A 54 -1.42 -10.31 0.99
N ALA A 55 -0.62 -9.97 -0.02
CA ALA A 55 -1.07 -9.27 -1.22
C ALA A 55 -2.06 -10.10 -2.07
N GLU A 56 -1.84 -11.41 -2.21
CA GLU A 56 -2.76 -12.32 -2.90
C GLU A 56 -4.10 -12.45 -2.16
N ALA A 57 -4.05 -12.53 -0.83
CA ALA A 57 -5.27 -12.50 0.00
C ALA A 57 -6.03 -11.18 -0.18
N LEU A 58 -5.33 -10.03 -0.12
CA LEU A 58 -5.93 -8.71 -0.32
C LEU A 58 -6.54 -8.55 -1.72
N LYS A 59 -5.93 -9.10 -2.77
CA LYS A 59 -6.52 -9.12 -4.12
C LYS A 59 -7.85 -9.88 -4.15
N SER A 60 -7.93 -10.97 -3.40
CA SER A 60 -9.13 -11.83 -3.35
C SER A 60 -10.24 -11.21 -2.52
N GLU A 61 -9.89 -10.44 -1.49
CA GLU A 61 -10.83 -9.71 -0.63
C GLU A 61 -11.31 -8.38 -1.24
N ALA A 62 -10.52 -7.79 -2.15
CA ALA A 62 -10.85 -6.50 -2.76
C ALA A 62 -12.01 -6.66 -3.76
N ASP A 63 -13.07 -5.87 -3.55
CA ASP A 63 -14.12 -5.71 -4.57
C ASP A 63 -13.53 -4.93 -5.76
N PRO A 64 -13.48 -5.52 -6.97
CA PRO A 64 -12.93 -4.85 -8.15
C PRO A 64 -13.73 -3.60 -8.55
N ASN A 65 -14.95 -3.43 -8.03
CA ASN A 65 -15.81 -2.28 -8.30
C ASN A 65 -15.78 -1.23 -7.16
N ALA A 66 -14.95 -1.42 -6.13
CA ALA A 66 -14.86 -0.48 -5.02
C ALA A 66 -14.36 0.90 -5.49
N VAL A 67 -15.25 1.90 -5.46
CA VAL A 67 -14.89 3.28 -5.76
C VAL A 67 -14.20 3.89 -4.53
N VAL A 68 -12.89 4.10 -4.62
CA VAL A 68 -12.13 4.85 -3.60
C VAL A 68 -12.31 6.34 -3.87
N THR A 69 -13.29 6.97 -3.20
CA THR A 69 -13.46 8.42 -3.26
C THR A 69 -12.37 9.11 -2.45
N PRO A 70 -11.57 10.02 -3.03
CA PRO A 70 -10.61 10.80 -2.25
C PRO A 70 -11.37 11.65 -1.22
N SER A 71 -10.89 11.65 0.02
CA SER A 71 -11.51 12.40 1.12
C SER A 71 -11.49 13.93 0.89
N ARG A 72 -10.59 14.41 0.02
CA ARG A 72 -10.45 15.83 -0.28
C ARG A 72 -11.35 16.22 -1.45
N SER A 73 -12.52 16.78 -1.16
CA SER A 73 -13.22 17.62 -2.12
C SER A 73 -12.31 18.81 -2.46
N LYS A 74 -11.97 18.95 -3.74
CA LYS A 74 -11.22 20.11 -4.24
C LYS A 74 -12.13 21.32 -4.08
N SER A 75 -11.91 22.15 -3.06
CA SER A 75 -12.62 23.42 -2.89
C SER A 75 -12.33 24.28 -4.13
N THR A 76 -13.30 24.39 -5.03
CA THR A 76 -13.27 25.39 -6.09
C THR A 76 -13.33 26.75 -5.40
N ALA A 77 -12.26 27.54 -5.54
CA ALA A 77 -12.25 28.92 -5.09
C ALA A 77 -13.42 29.65 -5.76
N SER A 78 -14.43 30.03 -4.98
CA SER A 78 -15.44 30.99 -5.42
C SER A 78 -14.75 32.34 -5.55
N THR A 79 -14.42 32.73 -6.77
CA THR A 79 -14.01 34.11 -7.06
C THR A 79 -15.18 35.03 -6.70
N PRO A 80 -15.03 35.99 -5.77
CA PRO A 80 -16.10 36.94 -5.51
C PRO A 80 -16.16 37.93 -6.68
N LYS A 81 -17.30 38.00 -7.36
CA LYS A 81 -17.58 39.11 -8.28
C LYS A 81 -17.82 40.38 -7.44
N LYS A 82 -17.00 41.39 -7.65
CA LYS A 82 -17.33 42.80 -7.39
C LYS A 82 -17.23 43.56 -8.71
#